data_AF-A0A317CT82-F1
#
_entry.id   AF-A0A317CT82-F1
#
_cell.length_a   1.000
_cell.length_b   1.000
_cell.length_c   1.000
_cell.angle_alpha   90.00
_cell.angle_beta   90.00
_cell.angle_gamma   90.00
#
_symmetry.space_group_name_H-M   'P 1'
#
loop_
_entity.id
_entity.type
_entity.pdbx_description
1 polymer ?
#
loop_
_entity_poly.entity_id
_entity_poly.type
_entity_poly.pdbx_seq_one_letter_code
_entity_poly.pdbx_strand_id
1 'polypeptide(L)'
;AAGAVDAAGCVRAGDLVVGLAASGRTPYVLGALAASRAEGASTVLLCANPEAEAARSVDVFIGVDTGPEVVTGSTRMKAGTAQKLVLNTFSTAVMVRLGRVYSNLMIDMVATNAKLRGRMISILVEATGCSEEVSRRALNEADGDLKTALVSLVSGAEVAAARAALARSADQVRGALALLAS
;
A
#
# COMPACT_ATOMS: atom_id res chain seq x y z
N ALA A 1 14.11 6.21 26.32
CA ALA A 1 12.94 7.08 26.03
C ALA A 1 11.77 6.20 25.62
N ALA A 2 10.52 6.58 25.92
CA ALA A 2 9.33 5.74 25.71
C ALA A 2 9.24 5.10 24.32
N GLY A 3 9.54 5.86 23.25
CA GLY A 3 9.47 5.31 21.88
C GLY A 3 10.44 4.14 21.61
N ALA A 4 11.59 4.09 22.28
CA ALA A 4 12.49 2.94 22.16
C ALA A 4 11.91 1.68 22.83
N VAL A 5 11.21 1.85 23.96
CA VAL A 5 10.55 0.75 24.68
C VAL A 5 9.38 0.21 23.84
N ASP A 6 8.58 1.11 23.26
CA ASP A 6 7.44 0.73 22.43
C ASP A 6 7.91 0.01 21.15
N ALA A 7 8.96 0.51 20.50
CA ALA A 7 9.54 -0.14 19.33
C ALA A 7 10.05 -1.56 19.63
N ALA A 8 10.78 -1.74 20.74
CA ALA A 8 11.28 -3.06 21.15
C ALA A 8 10.14 -4.08 21.39
N GLY A 9 8.95 -3.60 21.79
CA GLY A 9 7.78 -4.45 22.01
C GLY A 9 7.23 -5.09 20.74
N CYS A 10 7.34 -4.42 19.58
CA CYS A 10 6.62 -4.82 18.37
C CYS A 10 7.44 -4.91 17.07
N VAL A 11 8.65 -4.35 17.02
CA VAL A 11 9.51 -4.34 15.81
C VAL A 11 10.38 -5.59 15.75
N ARG A 12 10.57 -6.14 14.55
CA ARG A 12 11.44 -7.28 14.27
C ARG A 12 12.36 -6.99 13.07
N ALA A 13 13.43 -7.78 12.96
CA ALA A 13 14.31 -7.73 11.80
C ALA A 13 13.52 -7.96 10.49
N GLY A 14 13.78 -7.11 9.49
CA GLY A 14 13.06 -7.13 8.21
C GLY A 14 11.82 -6.22 8.14
N ASP A 15 11.37 -5.66 9.26
CA ASP A 15 10.32 -4.64 9.25
C ASP A 15 10.83 -3.32 8.65
N LEU A 16 9.88 -2.49 8.22
CA LEU A 16 10.11 -1.09 7.86
C LEU A 16 9.40 -0.18 8.86
N VAL A 17 10.16 0.66 9.56
CA VAL A 17 9.62 1.60 10.56
C VAL A 17 9.68 3.02 10.01
N VAL A 18 8.51 3.66 9.92
CA VAL A 18 8.36 5.03 9.41
C VAL A 18 8.06 5.99 10.57
N GLY A 19 9.03 6.82 10.92
CA GLY A 19 8.92 7.85 11.95
C GLY A 19 8.39 9.16 11.40
N LEU A 20 7.36 9.70 12.06
CA LEU A 20 6.68 10.94 11.66
C LEU A 20 6.94 12.03 12.70
N ALA A 21 7.66 13.09 12.32
CA ALA A 21 7.88 14.23 13.19
C ALA A 21 8.04 15.50 12.35
N ALA A 22 7.05 16.41 12.36
CA ALA A 22 7.15 17.64 11.57
C ALA A 22 8.45 18.43 11.85
N SER A 23 8.90 18.46 13.11
CA SER A 23 10.13 19.13 13.53
C SER A 23 11.42 18.39 13.15
N GLY A 24 11.35 17.10 12.83
CA GLY A 24 12.51 16.23 12.61
C GLY A 24 13.32 15.89 13.86
N ARG A 25 12.92 16.37 15.05
CA ARG A 25 13.70 16.26 16.30
C ARG A 25 12.94 15.71 17.51
N THR A 26 11.73 15.18 17.30
CA THR A 26 10.90 14.65 18.40
C THR A 26 11.59 13.45 19.07
N PRO A 27 12.00 13.53 20.35
CA PRO A 27 12.82 12.49 20.99
C PRO A 27 12.16 11.09 21.02
N TYR A 28 10.83 11.04 21.13
CA TYR A 28 10.08 9.78 21.05
C TYR A 28 10.32 9.07 19.70
N VAL A 29 10.18 9.80 18.60
CA VAL A 29 10.30 9.26 17.24
C VAL A 29 11.73 8.84 16.95
N LEU A 30 12.71 9.69 17.32
CA LEU A 30 14.12 9.36 17.12
C LEU A 30 14.56 8.16 17.96
N GLY A 31 14.08 8.06 19.21
CA GLY A 31 14.33 6.90 20.05
C GLY A 31 13.74 5.60 19.49
N ALA A 32 12.52 5.67 18.95
CA ALA A 32 11.88 4.52 18.29
C ALA A 32 12.66 4.08 17.04
N LEU A 33 13.07 5.01 16.19
CA LEU A 33 13.85 4.72 14.98
C LEU A 33 15.22 4.12 15.32
N ALA A 34 15.94 4.68 16.30
CA ALA A 34 17.22 4.16 16.73
C ALA A 34 17.12 2.72 17.27
N ALA A 35 16.12 2.44 18.10
CA ALA A 35 15.87 1.09 18.62
C ALA A 35 15.47 0.11 17.51
N SER A 36 14.61 0.54 16.58
CA SER A 36 14.19 -0.26 15.43
C SER A 36 15.36 -0.64 14.54
N ARG A 37 16.28 0.31 14.28
CA ARG A 37 17.52 0.06 13.53
C ARG A 37 18.40 -0.97 14.24
N ALA A 38 18.54 -0.86 15.56
CA ALA A 38 19.33 -1.81 16.35
C ALA A 38 18.74 -3.24 16.31
N GLU A 39 17.43 -3.37 16.15
CA GLU A 39 16.71 -4.64 15.96
C GLU A 39 16.77 -5.17 14.50
N GLY A 40 17.43 -4.45 13.60
CA GLY A 40 17.59 -4.85 12.19
C GLY A 40 16.43 -4.48 11.27
N ALA A 41 15.55 -3.56 11.69
CA ALA A 41 14.53 -2.97 10.83
C ALA A 41 15.12 -1.84 9.96
N SER A 42 14.57 -1.67 8.76
CA SER A 42 14.83 -0.48 7.94
C SER A 42 14.07 0.72 8.49
N THR A 43 14.68 1.90 8.43
CA THR A 43 14.14 3.10 9.08
C THR A 43 13.94 4.26 8.12
N VAL A 44 12.79 4.94 8.24
CA VAL A 44 12.45 6.13 7.47
C VAL A 44 12.10 7.27 8.42
N LEU A 45 12.67 8.46 8.21
CA LEU A 45 12.21 9.68 8.88
C LEU A 45 11.51 10.60 7.88
N LEU A 46 10.26 10.95 8.17
CA LEU A 46 9.48 11.93 7.42
C LEU A 46 9.18 13.16 8.29
N CYS A 47 9.70 14.31 7.85
CA CYS A 47 9.56 15.59 8.55
C CYS A 47 9.34 16.76 7.59
N ALA A 48 9.03 17.93 8.16
CA ALA A 48 8.86 19.18 7.43
C ALA A 48 10.08 20.12 7.56
N ASN A 49 11.24 19.56 7.95
CA ASN A 49 12.50 20.28 8.07
C ASN A 49 13.56 19.57 7.21
N PRO A 50 13.86 20.06 6.00
CA PRO A 50 14.85 19.43 5.11
C PRO A 50 16.27 19.39 5.69
N GLU A 51 16.56 20.21 6.69
CA GLU A 51 17.88 20.30 7.35
C GLU A 51 17.91 19.55 8.70
N ALA A 52 16.95 18.66 8.97
CA ALA A 52 16.93 17.90 10.22
C ALA A 52 18.22 17.10 10.42
N GLU A 53 18.94 17.35 11.53
CA GLU A 53 20.19 16.64 11.87
C GLU A 53 20.02 15.10 11.90
N ALA A 54 18.82 14.65 12.28
CA ALA A 54 18.44 13.25 12.32
C ALA A 54 18.41 12.56 10.94
N ALA A 55 18.51 13.31 9.82
CA ALA A 55 18.59 12.74 8.48
C ALA A 55 19.70 11.70 8.33
N ARG A 56 20.82 11.87 9.04
CA ARG A 56 21.97 10.94 9.01
C ARG A 56 21.79 9.69 9.88
N SER A 57 20.72 9.63 10.69
CA SER A 57 20.46 8.55 11.65
C SER A 57 19.47 7.50 11.15
N VAL A 58 18.97 7.64 9.93
CA VAL A 58 17.99 6.74 9.30
C VAL A 58 18.44 6.28 7.92
N ASP A 59 17.84 5.20 7.41
CA ASP A 59 18.17 4.67 6.08
C ASP A 59 17.58 5.52 4.95
N VAL A 60 16.36 6.04 5.16
CA VAL A 60 15.70 6.94 4.21
C VAL A 60 15.21 8.20 4.91
N PHE A 61 15.63 9.35 4.42
CA PHE A 61 15.17 10.64 4.91
C PHE A 61 14.25 11.31 3.88
N ILE A 62 13.07 11.73 4.33
CA ILE A 62 12.11 12.49 3.54
C ILE A 62 11.85 13.82 4.28
N GLY A 63 12.64 14.83 3.92
CA GLY A 63 12.46 16.21 4.40
C GLY A 63 11.63 17.01 3.40
N VAL A 64 10.36 17.26 3.70
CA VAL A 64 9.48 18.06 2.83
C VAL A 64 9.55 19.53 3.26
N ASP A 65 10.10 20.40 2.43
CA ASP A 65 10.09 21.83 2.72
C ASP A 65 8.68 22.42 2.51
N THR A 66 7.95 22.60 3.61
CA THR A 66 6.64 23.25 3.60
C THR A 66 6.72 24.75 3.91
N GLY A 67 7.90 25.27 4.26
CA GLY A 67 8.10 26.62 4.81
C GLY A 67 7.36 26.90 6.12
N PRO A 68 7.39 28.16 6.61
CA PRO A 68 6.72 28.57 7.85
C PRO A 68 5.20 28.39 7.80
N GLU A 69 4.59 27.91 8.87
CA GLU A 69 3.14 27.76 8.96
C GLU A 69 2.42 29.13 9.07
N VAL A 70 1.20 29.21 8.55
CA VAL A 70 0.36 30.42 8.63
C VAL A 70 0.09 30.80 10.10
N VAL A 71 -0.15 29.80 10.93
CA VAL A 71 -0.15 29.94 12.39
C VAL A 71 1.18 29.39 12.89
N THR A 72 2.04 30.24 13.44
CA THR A 72 3.39 29.89 13.86
C THR A 72 3.39 28.63 14.74
N GLY A 73 4.12 27.60 14.31
CA GLY A 73 4.25 26.33 15.03
C GLY A 73 3.07 25.35 14.88
N SER A 74 1.97 25.72 14.22
CA SER A 74 0.81 24.84 14.01
C SER A 74 1.03 23.85 12.86
N THR A 75 1.97 22.92 13.04
CA THR A 75 2.39 21.93 12.02
C THR A 75 1.32 20.93 11.61
N ARG A 76 0.15 20.93 12.26
CA ARG A 76 -1.03 20.17 11.77
C ARG A 76 -1.55 20.67 10.41
N MET A 77 -1.07 21.83 9.94
CA MET A 77 -1.50 22.48 8.70
C MET A 77 -0.70 21.95 7.50
N LYS A 78 0.30 22.69 6.99
CA LYS A 78 1.03 22.30 5.78
C LYS A 78 1.87 21.04 6.01
N ALA A 79 2.61 20.98 7.11
CA ALA A 79 3.45 19.82 7.43
C ALA A 79 2.61 18.53 7.56
N GLY A 80 1.50 18.56 8.29
CA GLY A 80 0.58 17.43 8.41
C GLY A 80 -0.06 17.01 7.08
N THR A 81 -0.44 17.99 6.24
CA THR A 81 -0.97 17.73 4.89
C THR A 81 0.08 17.07 4.02
N ALA A 82 1.32 17.55 4.04
CA ALA A 82 2.44 16.95 3.32
C ALA A 82 2.69 15.51 3.77
N GLN A 83 2.70 15.25 5.08
CA GLN A 83 2.86 13.90 5.63
C GLN A 83 1.78 12.94 5.12
N LYS A 84 0.51 13.37 5.09
CA LYS A 84 -0.59 12.59 4.51
C LYS A 84 -0.34 12.25 3.04
N LEU A 85 0.08 13.22 2.23
CA LEU A 85 0.34 13.00 0.81
C LEU A 85 1.48 12.01 0.58
N VAL A 86 2.57 12.12 1.34
CA VAL A 86 3.69 11.18 1.27
C VAL A 86 3.25 9.78 1.67
N LEU A 87 2.54 9.63 2.79
CA LEU A 87 2.08 8.31 3.27
C LEU A 87 1.12 7.65 2.29
N ASN A 88 0.14 8.40 1.76
CA ASN A 88 -0.78 7.90 0.76
C ASN A 88 -0.06 7.49 -0.53
N THR A 89 0.93 8.26 -0.97
CA THR A 89 1.73 7.94 -2.15
C THR A 89 2.54 6.67 -1.92
N PHE A 90 3.23 6.57 -0.78
CA PHE A 90 4.03 5.41 -0.41
C PHE A 90 3.18 4.15 -0.35
N SER A 91 2.09 4.14 0.42
CA SER A 91 1.24 2.95 0.58
C SER A 91 0.60 2.54 -0.75
N THR A 92 0.16 3.50 -1.56
CA THR A 92 -0.43 3.21 -2.88
C THR A 92 0.62 2.61 -3.81
N ALA A 93 1.82 3.20 -3.89
CA ALA A 93 2.90 2.69 -4.73
C ALA A 93 3.31 1.27 -4.33
N VAL A 94 3.41 0.99 -3.03
CA VAL A 94 3.68 -0.37 -2.52
C VAL A 94 2.60 -1.34 -2.99
N MET A 95 1.32 -1.02 -2.79
CA MET A 95 0.22 -1.92 -3.17
C MET A 95 0.12 -2.13 -4.69
N VAL A 96 0.45 -1.12 -5.50
CA VAL A 96 0.59 -1.27 -6.96
C VAL A 96 1.71 -2.25 -7.31
N ARG A 97 2.90 -2.10 -6.70
CA ARG A 97 4.05 -3.00 -6.96
C ARG A 97 3.81 -4.43 -6.47
N LEU A 98 3.00 -4.60 -5.44
CA LEU A 98 2.55 -5.91 -4.94
C LEU A 98 1.43 -6.53 -5.80
N GLY A 99 1.01 -5.90 -6.90
CA GLY A 99 0.02 -6.46 -7.81
C GLY A 99 -1.43 -6.36 -7.32
N ARG A 100 -1.70 -5.53 -6.30
CA ARG A 100 -3.07 -5.30 -5.77
C ARG A 100 -3.92 -4.38 -6.65
N VAL A 101 -3.37 -3.89 -7.75
CA VAL A 101 -3.98 -2.99 -8.72
C VAL A 101 -3.78 -3.54 -10.14
N TYR A 102 -4.84 -3.52 -10.95
CA TYR A 102 -4.80 -3.82 -12.38
C TYR A 102 -5.21 -2.60 -13.18
N SER A 103 -4.35 -2.14 -14.10
CA SER A 103 -4.45 -0.79 -14.66
C SER A 103 -4.51 0.27 -13.54
N ASN A 104 -5.65 0.93 -13.35
CA ASN A 104 -5.96 1.86 -12.25
C ASN A 104 -7.06 1.32 -11.32
N LEU A 105 -7.43 0.03 -11.44
CA LEU A 105 -8.52 -0.60 -10.71
C LEU A 105 -7.99 -1.35 -9.48
N MET A 106 -8.59 -1.10 -8.33
CA MET A 106 -8.27 -1.78 -7.07
C MET A 106 -8.90 -3.17 -7.07
N ILE A 107 -8.10 -4.19 -7.39
CA ILE A 107 -8.56 -5.57 -7.60
C ILE A 107 -8.43 -6.47 -6.36
N ASP A 108 -7.80 -5.98 -5.30
CA ASP A 108 -7.61 -6.73 -4.05
C ASP A 108 -8.45 -6.11 -2.94
N MET A 109 -9.75 -6.36 -2.98
CA MET A 109 -10.71 -5.86 -1.99
C MET A 109 -11.55 -6.96 -1.40
N VAL A 110 -11.86 -6.83 -0.11
CA VAL A 110 -12.76 -7.75 0.60
C VAL A 110 -14.16 -7.15 0.60
N ALA A 111 -15.09 -7.77 -0.13
CA ALA A 111 -16.46 -7.27 -0.22
C ALA A 111 -17.33 -7.68 0.98
N THR A 112 -17.22 -6.92 2.07
CA THR A 112 -17.98 -7.16 3.31
C THR A 112 -19.43 -6.67 3.28
N ASN A 113 -19.84 -5.95 2.22
CA ASN A 113 -21.18 -5.37 2.11
C ASN A 113 -21.65 -5.30 0.65
N ALA A 114 -22.95 -5.04 0.46
CA ALA A 114 -23.57 -4.96 -0.86
C ALA A 114 -22.91 -3.91 -1.78
N LYS A 115 -22.47 -2.76 -1.23
CA LYS A 115 -21.78 -1.71 -1.99
C LYS A 115 -20.46 -2.23 -2.57
N LEU A 116 -19.68 -2.93 -1.76
CA LEU A 116 -18.39 -3.48 -2.20
C LEU A 116 -18.58 -4.63 -3.20
N ARG A 117 -19.62 -5.46 -3.03
CA ARG A 117 -19.98 -6.47 -4.05
C ARG A 117 -20.36 -5.82 -5.38
N GLY A 118 -21.17 -4.76 -5.35
CA GLY A 118 -21.48 -3.98 -6.56
C GLY A 118 -20.22 -3.40 -7.21
N ARG A 119 -19.28 -2.90 -6.40
CA ARG A 119 -18.00 -2.37 -6.89
C ARG A 119 -17.13 -3.42 -7.59
N MET A 120 -17.09 -4.66 -7.08
CA MET A 120 -16.36 -5.75 -7.75
C MET A 120 -16.90 -5.99 -9.16
N ILE A 121 -18.23 -6.01 -9.30
CA ILE A 121 -18.89 -6.17 -10.61
C ILE A 121 -18.57 -5.00 -11.54
N SER A 122 -18.65 -3.75 -11.05
CA SER A 122 -18.26 -2.58 -11.86
C SER A 122 -16.80 -2.63 -12.31
N ILE A 123 -15.90 -3.13 -11.45
CA ILE A 123 -14.48 -3.31 -11.80
C ILE A 123 -14.33 -4.35 -12.92
N LEU A 124 -15.04 -5.48 -12.85
CA LEU A 124 -14.99 -6.49 -13.90
C LEU A 124 -15.50 -5.94 -15.23
N VAL A 125 -16.67 -5.28 -15.22
CA VAL A 125 -17.24 -4.64 -16.42
C VAL A 125 -16.25 -3.64 -17.04
N GLU A 126 -15.66 -2.76 -16.22
CA GLU A 126 -14.70 -1.77 -16.69
C GLU A 126 -13.42 -2.42 -17.25
N ALA A 127 -12.92 -3.48 -16.59
CA ALA A 127 -11.67 -4.12 -16.96
C ALA A 127 -11.78 -5.01 -18.22
N THR A 128 -12.96 -5.59 -18.47
CA THR A 128 -13.16 -6.62 -19.50
C THR A 128 -14.08 -6.17 -20.64
N GLY A 129 -14.89 -5.13 -20.43
CA GLY A 129 -15.96 -4.73 -21.35
C GLY A 129 -17.15 -5.69 -21.39
N CYS A 130 -17.17 -6.73 -20.56
CA CYS A 130 -18.28 -7.67 -20.48
C CYS A 130 -19.53 -7.03 -19.86
N SER A 131 -20.69 -7.62 -20.11
CA SER A 131 -21.92 -7.19 -19.43
C SER A 131 -21.86 -7.46 -17.92
N GLU A 132 -22.69 -6.73 -17.18
CA GLU A 132 -22.88 -6.93 -15.75
C GLU A 132 -23.26 -8.38 -15.41
N GLU A 133 -24.12 -9.01 -16.22
CA GLU A 133 -24.57 -10.38 -16.01
C GLU A 133 -23.43 -11.40 -16.15
N VAL A 134 -22.60 -11.25 -17.19
CA VAL A 134 -21.40 -12.08 -17.39
C VAL A 134 -20.42 -11.88 -16.23
N SER A 135 -20.21 -10.63 -15.81
CA SER A 135 -19.32 -10.30 -14.70
C SER A 135 -19.81 -10.90 -13.37
N ARG A 136 -21.12 -10.88 -13.11
CA ARG A 136 -21.72 -11.52 -11.92
C ARG A 136 -21.55 -13.02 -11.92
N ARG A 137 -21.76 -13.65 -13.08
CA ARG A 137 -21.58 -15.09 -13.23
C ARG A 137 -20.14 -15.51 -12.97
N ALA A 138 -19.19 -14.87 -13.62
CA ALA A 138 -17.77 -15.15 -13.43
C ALA A 138 -17.31 -14.91 -11.98
N LEU A 139 -17.79 -13.83 -11.33
CA LEU A 139 -17.47 -13.58 -9.93
C LEU A 139 -18.06 -14.68 -9.01
N ASN A 140 -19.27 -15.16 -9.28
CA ASN A 140 -19.87 -16.26 -8.52
C ASN A 140 -19.13 -17.59 -8.74
N GLU A 141 -18.76 -17.91 -9.99
CA GLU A 141 -17.97 -19.10 -10.33
C GLU A 141 -16.57 -19.07 -9.70
N ALA A 142 -16.03 -17.86 -9.49
CA ALA A 142 -14.77 -17.63 -8.77
C ALA A 142 -14.92 -17.54 -7.23
N ASP A 143 -16.06 -17.95 -6.66
CA ASP A 143 -16.35 -17.90 -5.22
C ASP A 143 -16.20 -16.48 -4.61
N GLY A 144 -16.44 -15.44 -5.40
CA GLY A 144 -16.27 -14.04 -4.99
C GLY A 144 -14.83 -13.52 -5.08
N ASP A 145 -13.87 -14.31 -5.59
CA ASP A 145 -12.50 -13.84 -5.81
C ASP A 145 -12.40 -12.99 -7.08
N LEU A 146 -12.22 -11.68 -6.88
CA LEU A 146 -12.20 -10.69 -7.96
C LEU A 146 -11.05 -10.93 -8.95
N LYS A 147 -9.87 -11.33 -8.48
CA LYS A 147 -8.69 -11.51 -9.34
C LYS A 147 -8.85 -12.73 -10.23
N THR A 148 -9.35 -13.84 -9.69
CA THR A 148 -9.63 -15.05 -10.45
C THR A 148 -10.70 -14.80 -11.50
N ALA A 149 -11.80 -14.14 -11.13
CA ALA A 149 -12.85 -13.76 -12.09
C ALA A 149 -12.30 -12.86 -13.19
N LEU A 150 -11.48 -11.88 -12.84
CA LEU A 150 -10.84 -10.98 -13.81
C LEU A 150 -9.91 -11.74 -14.77
N VAL A 151 -9.03 -12.60 -14.26
CA VAL A 151 -8.11 -13.38 -15.10
C VAL A 151 -8.89 -14.31 -16.02
N SER A 152 -9.91 -14.99 -15.51
CA SER A 152 -10.77 -15.88 -16.32
C SER A 152 -11.45 -15.11 -17.45
N LEU A 153 -12.08 -13.96 -17.16
CA LEU A 153 -12.74 -13.16 -18.18
C LEU A 153 -11.79 -12.57 -19.22
N VAL A 154 -10.61 -12.08 -18.81
CA VAL A 154 -9.64 -11.46 -19.74
C VAL A 154 -8.94 -12.51 -20.62
N SER A 155 -8.62 -13.68 -20.07
CA SER A 155 -7.92 -14.75 -20.81
C SER A 155 -8.85 -15.69 -21.57
N GLY A 156 -10.14 -15.75 -21.20
CA GLY A 156 -11.08 -16.78 -21.65
C GLY A 156 -10.85 -18.16 -21.02
N ALA A 157 -9.90 -18.30 -20.09
CA ALA A 157 -9.64 -19.55 -19.39
C ALA A 157 -10.70 -19.87 -18.34
N GLU A 158 -10.89 -21.16 -18.05
CA GLU A 158 -11.74 -21.60 -16.93
C GLU A 158 -11.22 -21.07 -15.59
N VAL A 159 -12.12 -20.84 -14.63
CA VAL A 159 -11.80 -20.34 -13.28
C VAL A 159 -10.70 -21.17 -12.60
N ALA A 160 -10.70 -22.49 -12.76
CA ALA A 160 -9.68 -23.36 -12.19
C ALA A 160 -8.28 -23.06 -12.76
N ALA A 161 -8.18 -22.86 -14.07
CA ALA A 161 -6.93 -22.50 -14.74
C ALA A 161 -6.48 -21.08 -14.36
N ALA A 162 -7.40 -20.12 -14.29
CA ALA A 162 -7.12 -18.76 -13.82
C ALA A 162 -6.56 -18.74 -12.39
N ARG A 163 -7.16 -19.51 -11.48
CA ARG A 163 -6.71 -19.65 -10.09
C ARG A 163 -5.33 -20.29 -10.00
N ALA A 164 -5.08 -21.35 -10.78
CA ALA A 164 -3.77 -21.98 -10.85
C ALA A 164 -2.69 -21.04 -11.39
N ALA A 165 -3.02 -20.22 -12.39
CA ALA A 165 -2.10 -19.21 -12.94
C ALA A 165 -1.77 -18.13 -11.91
N LEU A 166 -2.75 -17.63 -11.16
CA LEU A 166 -2.54 -16.68 -10.04
C LEU A 166 -1.64 -17.25 -8.96
N ALA A 167 -1.84 -18.51 -8.56
CA ALA A 167 -1.00 -19.17 -7.57
C ALA A 167 0.48 -19.27 -8.04
N ARG A 168 0.70 -19.44 -9.35
CA ARG A 168 2.04 -19.51 -9.96
C ARG A 168 2.66 -18.14 -10.25
N SER A 169 1.90 -17.05 -10.14
CA SER A 169 2.34 -15.69 -10.44
C SER A 169 2.43 -14.78 -9.20
N ALA A 170 2.61 -15.37 -8.01
CA ALA A 170 2.60 -14.65 -6.74
C ALA A 170 1.34 -13.77 -6.58
N ASP A 171 0.19 -14.31 -7.02
CA ASP A 171 -1.12 -13.67 -6.93
C ASP A 171 -1.24 -12.35 -7.74
N GLN A 172 -0.41 -12.21 -8.78
CA GLN A 172 -0.41 -11.05 -9.68
C GLN A 172 -1.18 -11.35 -10.97
N VAL A 173 -2.22 -10.55 -11.25
CA VAL A 173 -3.07 -10.68 -12.45
C VAL A 173 -2.26 -10.61 -13.74
N ARG A 174 -1.34 -9.64 -13.89
CA ARG A 174 -0.52 -9.52 -15.12
C ARG A 174 0.36 -10.76 -15.34
N GLY A 175 0.94 -11.31 -14.28
CA GLY A 175 1.74 -12.53 -14.36
C GLY A 175 0.89 -13.75 -14.71
N ALA A 176 -0.33 -13.85 -14.15
CA ALA A 176 -1.25 -14.93 -14.45
C ALA A 176 -1.70 -14.90 -15.92
N LEU A 177 -2.02 -13.72 -16.45
CA LEU A 177 -2.38 -13.54 -17.86
C LEU A 177 -1.22 -13.91 -18.79
N ALA A 178 0.02 -13.55 -18.45
CA ALA A 178 1.19 -13.94 -19.24
C ALA A 178 1.40 -15.47 -19.28
N LEU A 179 1.12 -16.18 -18.18
CA LEU A 179 1.19 -17.64 -18.11
C LEU A 179 0.09 -18.36 -18.90
N LEU A 180 -1.05 -17.72 -19.15
CA LEU A 180 -2.19 -18.29 -19.89
C LEU A 180 -2.13 -17.96 -21.38
N ALA A 181 -1.34 -16.95 -21.77
CA ALA A 181 -1.14 -16.57 -23.17
C ALA A 181 -0.08 -17.43 -23.89
N SER A 182 0.66 -18.25 -23.14
CA SER A 182 1.65 -19.22 -23.63
C SER A 182 1.05 -20.60 -23.81
#